data_AF-A0A9W9KCX9-F1
#
_entry.id   AF-A0A9W9KCX9-F1
#
_cell.length_a   1.000
_cell.length_b   1.000
_cell.length_c   1.000
_cell.angle_alpha   90.00
_cell.angle_beta   90.00
_cell.angle_gamma   90.00
#
_symmetry.space_group_name_H-M   'P 1'
#
loop_
_entity.id
_entity.type
_entity.pdbx_description
1 polymer ?
#
loop_
_entity_poly.entity_id
_entity_poly.type
_entity_poly.pdbx_seq_one_letter_code
_entity_poly.pdbx_strand_id
1 'polypeptide(L)'
;MGSLSAAVDVRCQWEVDRSPFEKAVFGKNQMTARTDGCLRANNGEVFAIAEVKPNARNRAKRPELLWQETGEMITWFMHDISVERNRLQPRRLLVSQDNHAIYLTLASVNGPYIEYLQTGLVPTEPLRAEDSRPIPPFLKMQQYGPWKIL
;
A
#
# COMPACT_ATOMS: atom_id res chain seq x y z
N MET A 1 -34.13 6.14 15.25
CA MET A 1 -33.09 5.85 16.25
C MET A 1 -31.76 5.81 15.52
N GLY A 2 -30.95 6.88 15.62
CA GLY A 2 -29.60 6.89 15.06
C GLY A 2 -28.62 6.38 16.11
N SER A 3 -27.92 5.28 15.85
CA SER A 3 -26.82 4.87 16.71
C SER A 3 -25.59 5.73 16.41
N LEU A 4 -25.19 6.56 17.37
CA LEU A 4 -23.83 7.08 17.43
C LEU A 4 -22.92 5.89 17.67
N SER A 5 -22.16 5.46 16.66
CA SER A 5 -21.04 4.56 16.88
C SER A 5 -20.02 5.32 17.73
N ALA A 6 -19.76 4.83 18.94
CA ALA A 6 -18.65 5.33 19.73
C ALA A 6 -17.37 5.24 18.88
N ALA A 7 -16.66 6.35 18.73
CA ALA A 7 -15.33 6.33 18.14
C ALA A 7 -14.48 5.42 19.04
N VAL A 8 -14.12 4.24 18.53
CA VAL A 8 -13.15 3.37 19.18
C VAL A 8 -11.86 4.18 19.27
N ASP A 9 -11.34 4.42 20.48
CA ASP A 9 -10.04 5.06 20.70
C ASP A 9 -8.96 4.10 20.18
N VAL A 10 -8.66 4.19 18.88
CA VAL A 10 -7.59 3.42 18.26
C VAL A 10 -6.28 4.16 18.52
N ARG A 11 -5.50 3.64 19.46
CA ARG A 11 -4.15 4.14 19.74
C ARG A 11 -3.17 3.47 18.79
N CYS A 12 -2.45 4.29 18.03
CA CYS A 12 -1.40 3.85 17.12
C CYS A 12 -0.02 4.28 17.62
N GLN A 13 0.98 3.46 17.32
CA GLN A 13 2.39 3.74 17.61
C GLN A 13 3.25 3.47 16.37
N TRP A 14 4.28 4.28 16.19
CA TRP A 14 5.31 4.03 15.18
C TRP A 14 6.28 2.97 15.70
N GLU A 15 6.49 1.92 14.91
CA GLU A 15 7.35 0.79 15.24
C GLU A 15 8.43 0.61 14.18
N VAL A 16 9.64 0.24 14.62
CA VAL A 16 10.73 -0.19 13.74
C VAL A 16 10.54 -1.68 13.42
N ASP A 17 9.47 -1.98 12.69
CA ASP A 17 9.18 -3.32 12.17
C ASP A 17 9.58 -3.40 10.70
N ARG A 18 10.55 -4.28 10.40
CA ARG A 18 11.11 -4.45 9.06
C ARG A 18 10.34 -5.42 8.19
N SER A 19 9.37 -6.15 8.71
CA SER A 19 8.61 -7.13 7.94
C SER A 19 7.19 -7.26 8.49
N PRO A 20 6.38 -6.19 8.44
CA PRO A 20 5.06 -6.17 9.08
C PRO A 20 4.02 -7.07 8.40
N PHE A 21 4.36 -7.68 7.26
CA PHE A 21 3.47 -8.47 6.42
C PHE A 21 4.01 -9.87 6.19
N GLU A 22 3.09 -10.81 6.00
CA GLU A 22 3.42 -12.14 5.47
C GLU A 22 3.94 -12.05 4.03
N LYS A 23 4.61 -13.11 3.59
CA LYS A 23 5.15 -13.18 2.23
C LYS A 23 4.00 -13.21 1.23
N ALA A 24 4.06 -12.34 0.22
CA ALA A 24 3.13 -12.39 -0.89
C ALA A 24 3.47 -13.58 -1.79
N VAL A 25 2.46 -14.39 -2.13
CA VAL A 25 2.61 -15.57 -2.98
C VAL A 25 1.95 -15.30 -4.34
N PHE A 26 2.69 -15.58 -5.42
CA PHE A 26 2.27 -15.42 -6.82
C PHE A 26 2.52 -16.73 -7.56
N GLY A 27 1.57 -17.65 -7.52
CA GLY A 27 1.76 -19.01 -8.02
C GLY A 27 2.92 -19.72 -7.31
N LYS A 28 4.00 -20.04 -8.04
CA LYS A 28 5.22 -20.65 -7.48
C LYS A 28 6.25 -19.64 -6.95
N ASN A 29 6.02 -18.35 -7.17
CA ASN A 29 6.91 -17.28 -6.76
C ASN A 29 6.44 -16.67 -5.45
N GLN A 30 7.37 -16.07 -4.70
CA GLN A 30 7.07 -15.35 -3.47
C GLN A 30 7.88 -14.06 -3.37
N MET A 31 7.32 -13.06 -2.71
CA MET A 31 7.97 -11.79 -2.42
C MET A 31 7.83 -11.45 -0.94
N THR A 32 8.89 -10.89 -0.37
CA THR A 32 8.87 -10.33 0.98
C THR A 32 9.20 -8.86 0.88
N ALA A 33 8.27 -8.00 1.31
CA ALA A 33 8.53 -6.59 1.49
C ALA A 33 9.30 -6.36 2.79
N ARG A 34 10.26 -5.45 2.74
CA ARG A 34 10.90 -4.93 3.94
C ARG A 34 10.70 -3.43 4.00
N THR A 35 10.33 -2.96 5.18
CA THR A 35 10.05 -1.55 5.43
C THR A 35 11.03 -0.97 6.46
N ASP A 36 11.18 0.35 6.52
CA ASP A 36 11.92 1.01 7.61
C ASP A 36 11.10 1.09 8.91
N GLY A 37 9.77 1.08 8.80
CA GLY A 37 8.86 0.95 9.93
C GLY A 37 7.39 0.93 9.54
N CYS A 38 6.51 0.90 10.53
CA CYS A 38 5.07 0.98 10.31
C CYS A 38 4.33 1.70 11.45
N LEU A 39 3.16 2.24 11.14
CA LEU A 39 2.20 2.74 12.13
C LEU A 39 1.25 1.60 12.46
N ARG A 40 1.37 1.06 13.68
CA ARG A 40 0.59 -0.08 14.15
C ARG A 40 -0.35 0.33 15.27
N ALA A 41 -1.60 -0.11 15.19
CA ALA A 41 -2.56 0.03 16.26
C ALA A 41 -2.36 -1.07 17.32
N ASN A 42 -2.82 -0.81 18.54
CA ASN A 42 -2.77 -1.76 19.66
C ASN A 42 -3.46 -3.12 19.38
N ASN A 43 -4.37 -3.19 18.42
CA ASN A 43 -4.99 -4.43 17.95
C ASN A 43 -4.12 -5.21 16.93
N GLY A 44 -2.90 -4.74 16.66
CA GLY A 44 -1.97 -5.32 15.69
C GLY A 44 -2.15 -4.81 14.26
N GLU A 45 -3.19 -4.03 13.97
CA GLU A 45 -3.50 -3.55 12.62
C GLU A 45 -2.48 -2.52 12.14
N VAL A 46 -1.98 -2.69 10.91
CA VAL A 46 -1.12 -1.71 10.26
C VAL A 46 -1.98 -0.67 9.54
N PHE A 47 -1.69 0.61 9.79
CA PHE A 47 -2.37 1.77 9.19
C PHE A 47 -1.50 2.51 8.18
N ALA A 48 -0.19 2.45 8.34
CA ALA A 48 0.77 3.00 7.39
C ALA A 48 2.09 2.23 7.44
N ILE A 49 2.84 2.25 6.35
CA ILE A 49 4.26 1.89 6.34
C ILE A 49 5.11 3.13 6.15
N ALA A 50 6.36 3.09 6.64
CA ALA A 50 7.32 4.17 6.54
C ALA A 50 8.57 3.71 5.79
N GLU A 51 9.05 4.57 4.89
CA GLU A 51 10.31 4.40 4.14
C GLU A 51 11.17 5.65 4.25
N VAL A 52 12.48 5.49 4.46
CA VAL A 52 13.43 6.59 4.58
C VAL A 52 14.57 6.40 3.58
N LYS A 53 14.82 7.42 2.76
CA LYS A 53 15.94 7.46 1.81
C LYS A 53 16.80 8.69 2.06
N PRO A 54 18.14 8.55 2.09
CA PRO A 54 19.03 9.69 2.37
C PRO A 54 19.08 10.72 1.24
N ASN A 55 18.70 10.32 0.02
CA ASN A 55 18.82 11.14 -1.17
C ASN A 55 17.49 11.79 -1.55
N ALA A 56 17.54 13.03 -2.04
CA ALA A 56 16.36 13.71 -2.58
C ALA A 56 15.66 12.87 -3.66
N ARG A 57 14.32 12.94 -3.69
CA ARG A 57 13.48 12.15 -4.61
C ARG A 57 13.75 12.54 -6.06
N ASN A 58 14.13 11.57 -6.89
CA ASN A 58 14.25 11.75 -8.34
C ASN A 58 13.84 10.46 -9.07
N ARG A 59 12.57 10.39 -9.47
CA ARG A 59 11.97 9.20 -10.09
C ARG A 59 12.56 8.88 -11.46
N ALA A 60 12.99 9.89 -12.22
CA ALA A 60 13.56 9.68 -13.54
C ALA A 60 14.97 9.05 -13.45
N LYS A 61 15.76 9.44 -12.45
CA LYS A 61 17.11 8.92 -12.22
C LYS A 61 17.15 7.67 -11.35
N ARG A 62 16.12 7.45 -10.54
CA ARG A 62 16.01 6.33 -9.60
C ARG A 62 14.65 5.62 -9.70
N PRO A 63 14.34 4.96 -10.84
CA PRO A 63 13.09 4.22 -11.00
C PRO A 63 12.97 3.04 -10.01
N GLU A 64 14.08 2.50 -9.53
CA GLU A 64 14.13 1.40 -8.56
C GLU A 64 13.42 1.72 -7.24
N LEU A 65 13.40 3.00 -6.85
CA LEU A 65 12.63 3.45 -5.67
C LEU A 65 11.14 3.15 -5.85
N LEU A 66 10.59 3.44 -7.04
CA LEU A 66 9.19 3.20 -7.33
C LEU A 66 8.87 1.70 -7.37
N TRP A 67 9.79 0.89 -7.87
CA TRP A 67 9.62 -0.56 -7.88
C TRP A 67 9.62 -1.13 -6.47
N GLN A 68 10.50 -0.63 -5.59
CA GLN A 68 10.53 -1.02 -4.18
C GLN A 68 9.22 -0.63 -3.49
N GLU A 69 8.82 0.65 -3.55
CA GLU A 69 7.58 1.14 -2.92
C GLU A 69 6.35 0.40 -3.46
N THR A 70 6.32 0.10 -4.77
CA THR A 70 5.25 -0.72 -5.39
C THR A 70 5.21 -2.14 -4.81
N GLY A 71 6.37 -2.79 -4.67
CA GLY A 71 6.48 -4.13 -4.11
C GLY A 71 6.00 -4.21 -2.66
N GLU A 72 6.29 -3.19 -1.86
CA GLU A 72 5.79 -3.06 -0.49
C GLU A 72 4.26 -2.96 -0.45
N MET A 73 3.68 -2.08 -1.26
CA MET A 73 2.22 -1.92 -1.31
C MET A 73 1.52 -3.20 -1.79
N ILE A 74 2.06 -3.86 -2.82
CA ILE A 74 1.51 -5.14 -3.30
C ILE A 74 1.58 -6.20 -2.20
N THR A 75 2.71 -6.30 -1.50
CA THR A 75 2.86 -7.28 -0.40
C THR A 75 1.83 -7.05 0.69
N TRP A 76 1.58 -5.79 1.05
CA TRP A 76 0.55 -5.44 2.02
C TRP A 76 -0.84 -5.86 1.54
N PHE A 77 -1.21 -5.57 0.30
CA PHE A 77 -2.51 -6.01 -0.25
C PHE A 77 -2.65 -7.53 -0.22
N MET A 78 -1.62 -8.27 -0.61
CA MET A 78 -1.63 -9.73 -0.61
C MET A 78 -1.72 -10.30 0.81
N HIS A 79 -1.03 -9.68 1.78
CA HIS A 79 -1.15 -10.04 3.19
C HIS A 79 -2.59 -9.87 3.69
N ASP A 80 -3.20 -8.70 3.46
CA ASP A 80 -4.58 -8.44 3.87
C ASP A 80 -5.56 -9.46 3.26
N ILE A 81 -5.33 -9.90 2.02
CA ILE A 81 -6.13 -10.94 1.37
C ILE A 81 -5.90 -12.31 2.04
N SER A 82 -4.65 -12.67 2.31
CA SER A 82 -4.29 -13.97 2.89
C SER A 82 -4.86 -14.18 4.30
N VAL A 83 -5.00 -13.11 5.08
CA VAL A 83 -5.54 -13.16 6.45
C VAL A 83 -7.02 -12.78 6.51
N GLU A 84 -7.68 -12.69 5.35
CA GLU A 84 -9.10 -12.30 5.21
C GLU A 84 -9.45 -11.00 5.95
N ARG A 85 -8.50 -10.05 6.01
CA ARG A 85 -8.68 -8.80 6.74
C ARG A 85 -9.89 -8.06 6.20
N ASN A 86 -10.84 -7.79 7.08
CA ASN A 86 -12.04 -7.03 6.75
C ASN A 86 -11.60 -5.67 6.19
N ARG A 87 -12.07 -5.31 4.98
CA ARG A 87 -11.54 -4.22 4.14
C ARG A 87 -11.88 -2.82 4.66
N LEU A 88 -11.75 -2.58 5.97
CA LEU A 88 -12.07 -1.32 6.64
C LEU A 88 -11.39 -0.13 5.97
N GLN A 89 -10.22 -0.34 5.34
CA GLN A 89 -9.55 0.67 4.53
C GLN A 89 -9.40 0.18 3.09
N PRO A 90 -10.01 0.85 2.09
CA PRO A 90 -9.82 0.51 0.68
C PRO A 90 -8.44 0.94 0.14
N ARG A 91 -7.70 1.75 0.91
CA ARG A 91 -6.40 2.32 0.53
C ARG A 91 -5.35 2.01 1.57
N ARG A 92 -4.10 1.87 1.14
CA ARG A 92 -2.93 1.66 2.01
C ARG A 92 -2.08 2.92 1.95
N LEU A 93 -1.56 3.36 3.09
CA LEU A 93 -0.75 4.57 3.20
C LEU A 93 0.73 4.22 3.33
N LEU A 94 1.53 4.74 2.41
CA LEU A 94 2.99 4.78 2.52
C LEU A 94 3.41 6.21 2.85
N VAL A 95 4.18 6.36 3.92
CA VAL A 95 4.83 7.61 4.32
C VAL A 95 6.30 7.49 3.93
N SER A 96 6.75 8.28 2.97
CA SER A 96 8.15 8.27 2.55
C SER A 96 8.85 9.55 2.99
N GLN A 97 10.03 9.44 3.57
CA GLN A 97 10.96 10.54 3.76
C GLN A 97 12.14 10.38 2.80
N ASP A 98 12.28 11.32 1.86
CA ASP A 98 13.46 11.39 0.99
C ASP A 98 14.25 12.66 1.36
N ASN A 99 15.37 12.49 2.07
CA ASN A 99 16.19 13.57 2.59
C ASN A 99 15.34 14.53 3.46
N HIS A 100 15.20 15.80 3.04
CA HIS A 100 14.47 16.87 3.71
C HIS A 100 12.99 16.96 3.26
N ALA A 101 12.43 15.91 2.66
CA ALA A 101 11.06 15.95 2.14
C ALA A 101 10.26 14.72 2.54
N ILE A 102 9.04 14.94 3.05
CA ILE A 102 8.02 13.90 3.25
C ILE A 102 7.09 13.83 2.06
N TYR A 103 6.67 12.62 1.72
CA TYR A 103 5.66 12.28 0.74
C TYR A 103 4.63 11.33 1.36
N LEU A 104 3.37 11.50 1.00
CA LEU A 104 2.30 10.57 1.37
C LEU A 104 1.79 9.91 0.12
N THR A 105 1.81 8.58 0.08
CA THR A 105 1.34 7.80 -1.07
C THR A 105 0.17 6.94 -0.66
N LEU A 106 -0.99 7.20 -1.25
CA LEU A 106 -2.19 6.37 -1.11
C LEU A 106 -2.23 5.35 -2.25
N ALA A 107 -2.09 4.08 -1.92
CA ALA A 107 -2.22 2.99 -2.87
C ALA A 107 -3.64 2.41 -2.85
N SER A 108 -4.17 2.12 -4.03
CA SER A 108 -5.46 1.45 -4.22
C SER A 108 -5.37 0.46 -5.37
N VAL A 109 -6.12 -0.62 -5.26
CA VAL A 109 -6.16 -1.72 -6.21
C VAL A 109 -7.61 -2.11 -6.51
N ASN A 110 -7.88 -2.55 -7.73
CA ASN A 110 -9.17 -3.09 -8.14
C ASN A 110 -9.17 -4.62 -8.12
N GLY A 111 -10.37 -5.21 -8.11
CA GLY A 111 -10.55 -6.68 -8.08
C GLY A 111 -9.76 -7.42 -9.17
N PRO A 112 -9.81 -6.98 -10.44
CA PRO A 112 -9.13 -7.71 -11.51
C PRO A 112 -7.60 -7.67 -11.43
N TYR A 113 -7.00 -6.61 -10.87
CA TYR A 113 -5.57 -6.65 -10.61
C TYR A 113 -5.21 -7.64 -9.49
N ILE A 114 -6.06 -7.76 -8.45
CA ILE A 114 -5.89 -8.80 -7.43
C ILE A 114 -5.98 -10.20 -8.04
N GLU A 115 -6.98 -10.44 -8.89
CA GLU A 115 -7.15 -11.71 -9.59
C GLU A 115 -5.92 -12.04 -10.44
N TYR A 116 -5.39 -11.06 -11.17
CA TYR A 116 -4.13 -11.20 -11.91
C TYR A 116 -2.96 -11.56 -10.98
N LEU A 117 -2.82 -10.89 -9.84
CA LEU A 117 -1.74 -11.21 -8.89
C LEU A 117 -1.88 -12.63 -8.33
N GLN A 118 -3.10 -13.11 -8.05
CA GLN A 118 -3.34 -14.43 -7.49
C GLN A 118 -3.17 -15.56 -8.51
N THR A 119 -3.61 -15.34 -9.75
CA THR A 119 -3.75 -16.40 -10.77
C THR A 119 -2.74 -16.29 -11.91
N GLY A 120 -2.15 -15.12 -12.11
CA GLY A 120 -1.36 -14.78 -13.30
C GLY A 120 -2.21 -14.55 -14.57
N LEU A 121 -3.53 -14.65 -14.49
CA LEU A 121 -4.43 -14.50 -15.64
C LEU A 121 -4.74 -13.03 -15.87
N VAL A 122 -4.64 -12.61 -17.14
CA VAL A 122 -5.07 -11.27 -17.55
C VAL A 122 -6.60 -11.31 -17.76
N PRO A 123 -7.38 -10.43 -17.13
CA PRO A 123 -8.82 -10.35 -17.36
C PRO A 123 -9.11 -10.13 -18.85
N THR A 124 -9.95 -10.99 -19.43
CA THR A 124 -10.28 -10.97 -20.88
C THR A 124 -11.19 -9.82 -21.28
N GLU A 125 -11.93 -9.24 -20.34
CA GLU A 125 -12.85 -8.12 -20.60
C GLU A 125 -12.34 -6.82 -19.93
N PRO A 126 -12.31 -5.69 -20.66
CA PRO A 126 -11.95 -4.41 -20.06
C PRO A 126 -13.01 -3.99 -19.05
N LEU A 127 -12.60 -3.73 -17.81
CA LEU A 127 -13.45 -3.08 -16.81
C LEU A 127 -13.94 -1.74 -17.37
N ARG A 128 -15.26 -1.58 -17.51
CA ARG A 128 -15.86 -0.29 -17.87
C ARG A 128 -16.32 0.43 -16.60
N ALA A 129 -15.84 1.65 -16.38
CA ALA A 129 -16.47 2.56 -15.43
C ALA A 129 -17.89 2.94 -15.91
N GLU A 130 -18.71 3.54 -15.04
CA GLU A 130 -20.05 4.06 -15.41
C GLU A 130 -19.99 5.03 -16.60
N ASP A 131 -18.84 5.67 -16.83
CA ASP A 131 -18.56 6.59 -17.94
C ASP A 131 -17.90 5.91 -19.18
N SER A 132 -17.95 4.58 -19.27
CA SER A 132 -17.43 3.76 -20.37
C SER A 132 -15.91 3.79 -20.59
N ARG A 133 -15.12 4.36 -19.66
CA ARG A 133 -13.66 4.32 -19.76
C ARG A 133 -13.12 2.96 -19.30
N PRO A 134 -12.13 2.38 -20.01
CA PRO A 134 -11.42 1.21 -19.52
C PRO A 134 -10.70 1.58 -18.22
N ILE A 135 -10.98 0.87 -17.13
CA ILE A 135 -10.21 0.99 -15.89
C ILE A 135 -8.97 0.12 -16.07
N PRO A 136 -7.75 0.68 -16.09
CA PRO A 136 -6.55 -0.12 -16.15
C PRO A 136 -6.51 -1.08 -14.95
N PRO A 137 -6.27 -2.39 -15.15
CA PRO A 137 -6.16 -3.36 -14.07
C PRO A 137 -4.77 -3.23 -13.42
N PHE A 138 -4.44 -2.08 -12.85
CA PHE A 138 -3.13 -1.83 -12.25
C PHE A 138 -3.27 -1.23 -10.85
N LEU A 139 -2.23 -1.43 -10.05
CA LEU A 139 -2.04 -0.67 -8.82
C LEU A 139 -2.01 0.82 -9.14
N LYS A 140 -2.84 1.59 -8.43
CA LYS A 140 -2.78 3.05 -8.47
C LYS A 140 -2.10 3.56 -7.21
N MET A 141 -1.00 4.29 -7.38
CA MET A 141 -0.28 4.97 -6.30
C MET A 141 -0.41 6.48 -6.47
N GLN A 142 -1.26 7.11 -5.64
CA GLN A 142 -1.45 8.55 -5.65
C GLN A 142 -0.58 9.21 -4.60
N GLN A 143 0.40 10.00 -5.05
CA GLN A 143 1.35 10.68 -4.18
C GLN A 143 0.94 12.14 -3.93
N TYR A 144 1.16 12.61 -2.71
CA TYR A 144 1.05 13.98 -2.24
C TYR A 144 2.39 14.46 -1.65
N GLY A 145 2.60 15.77 -1.62
CA GLY A 145 3.86 16.42 -1.25
C GLY A 145 4.62 16.95 -2.48
N PRO A 146 5.92 17.30 -2.36
CA PRO A 146 6.74 17.19 -1.15
C PRO A 146 6.35 18.20 -0.07
N TRP A 147 6.41 17.78 1.20
CA TRP A 147 6.48 18.69 2.34
C TRP A 147 7.91 18.76 2.82
N LYS A 148 8.49 19.96 2.84
CA LYS A 148 9.83 20.17 3.38
C LYS A 148 9.79 19.97 4.88
N ILE A 149 10.64 19.08 5.36
CA ILE A 149 10.97 18.92 6.77
C ILE A 149 12.41 19.39 6.95
N LEU A 150 12.66 20.03 8.08
CA LEU A 150 13.85 20.85 8.39
C LEU A 150 15.17 20.26 7.89
#